data_AF-A0A163JZR6-F1
#
_entry.id   AF-A0A163JZR6-F1
#
_cell.length_a   1.000
_cell.length_b   1.000
_cell.length_c   1.000
_cell.angle_alpha   90.00
_cell.angle_beta   90.00
_cell.angle_gamma   90.00
#
_symmetry.space_group_name_H-M   'P 1'
#
loop_
_entity.id
_entity.type
_entity.pdbx_description
1 polymer ?
#
loop_
_entity_poly.entity_id
_entity_poly.type
_entity_poly.pdbx_seq_one_letter_code
_entity_poly.pdbx_strand_id
1 'polypeptide(L)'
;MPAHESNKVVTLQHPSGASAQIHLFGATVTSWVVKDTERLFVSKQAILDGSKAIRGGIPLVFPIFGTKPQIALPQHGFARNSYWDYLGILTDNDEVAVRFALKDNQLTKEQRQAWPHSFRLVYTVTLTANNLKTYLNVKNEDSDTMEFNTLLHTYFRVKVNTSWAA
;
A
#
# COMPACT_ATOMS: atom_id res chain seq x y z
N MET A 1 1.70 22.19 2.82
CA MET A 1 1.54 21.20 3.91
C MET A 1 2.36 19.97 3.55
N PRO A 2 3.11 19.37 4.49
CA PRO A 2 4.04 18.26 4.18
C PRO A 2 3.30 17.00 3.71
N ALA A 3 2.04 16.82 4.08
CA ALA A 3 1.14 15.91 3.41
C ALA A 3 -0.24 16.54 3.21
N HIS A 4 -0.97 16.09 2.20
CA HIS A 4 -2.37 16.46 1.98
C HIS A 4 -3.12 15.32 1.28
N GLU A 5 -4.41 15.19 1.60
CA GLU A 5 -5.32 14.28 0.92
C GLU A 5 -6.18 15.05 -0.10
N SER A 6 -6.31 14.52 -1.31
CA SER A 6 -7.26 14.99 -2.31
C SER A 6 -7.68 13.83 -3.21
N ASN A 7 -8.96 13.73 -3.55
CA ASN A 7 -9.51 12.69 -4.43
C ASN A 7 -9.07 11.26 -4.06
N LYS A 8 -9.08 10.93 -2.75
CA LYS A 8 -8.65 9.62 -2.20
C LYS A 8 -7.17 9.28 -2.48
N VAL A 9 -6.33 10.30 -2.64
CA VAL A 9 -4.88 10.18 -2.77
C VAL A 9 -4.23 11.07 -1.72
N VAL A 10 -3.30 10.51 -0.95
CA VAL A 10 -2.45 11.22 -0.01
C VAL A 10 -1.11 11.49 -0.69
N THR A 11 -0.72 12.77 -0.76
CA THR A 11 0.57 13.20 -1.33
C THR A 11 1.46 13.70 -0.22
N LEU A 12 2.69 13.20 -0.16
CA LEU A 12 3.76 13.64 0.75
C LEU A 12 4.77 14.47 -0.03
N GLN A 13 5.26 15.54 0.59
CA GLN A 13 6.30 16.42 0.08
C GLN A 13 7.32 16.71 1.18
N HIS A 14 8.59 16.43 0.89
CA HIS A 14 9.71 16.71 1.77
C HIS A 14 10.42 18.01 1.32
N PRO A 15 10.98 18.83 2.24
CA PRO A 15 11.68 20.09 1.88
C PRO A 15 12.83 19.95 0.87
N SER A 16 13.43 18.76 0.77
CA SER A 16 14.46 18.46 -0.26
C SER A 16 13.91 18.31 -1.69
N GLY A 17 12.60 18.39 -1.88
CA GLY A 17 11.92 18.12 -3.16
C GLY A 17 11.52 16.66 -3.39
N ALA A 18 11.84 15.74 -2.46
CA ALA A 18 11.34 14.37 -2.56
C ALA A 18 9.82 14.35 -2.36
N SER A 19 9.13 13.43 -3.04
CA SER A 19 7.67 13.27 -2.91
C SER A 19 7.23 11.81 -3.00
N ALA A 20 6.04 11.52 -2.49
CA ALA A 20 5.39 10.23 -2.64
C ALA A 20 3.87 10.39 -2.76
N GLN A 21 3.21 9.47 -3.46
CA GLN A 21 1.75 9.41 -3.58
C GLN A 21 1.24 8.05 -3.12
N ILE A 22 0.15 8.07 -2.36
CA ILE A 22 -0.49 6.88 -1.80
C ILE A 22 -1.99 6.96 -2.10
N HIS A 23 -2.52 5.97 -2.81
CA HIS A 23 -3.97 5.83 -3.00
C HIS A 23 -4.59 5.18 -1.77
N LEU A 24 -5.71 5.72 -1.28
CA LEU A 24 -6.45 5.10 -0.17
C LEU A 24 -6.95 3.69 -0.52
N PHE A 25 -7.18 3.43 -1.81
CA PHE A 25 -7.43 2.08 -2.27
C PHE A 25 -6.15 1.22 -2.17
N GLY A 26 -6.19 0.26 -1.26
CA GLY A 26 -5.09 -0.62 -0.90
C GLY A 26 -3.98 0.01 -0.06
N ALA A 27 -4.15 1.27 0.37
CA ALA A 27 -3.06 2.12 0.87
C ALA A 27 -1.81 2.04 -0.04
N THR A 28 -2.05 1.98 -1.36
CA THR A 28 -1.03 1.60 -2.33
C THR A 28 -0.15 2.81 -2.62
N VAL A 29 1.14 2.72 -2.30
CA VAL A 29 2.12 3.72 -2.75
C VAL A 29 2.31 3.58 -4.25
N THR A 30 2.01 4.63 -5.02
CA THR A 30 2.06 4.61 -6.49
C THR A 30 3.17 5.47 -7.08
N SER A 31 3.73 6.40 -6.32
CA SER A 31 4.85 7.23 -6.76
C SER A 31 5.82 7.46 -5.60
N TRP A 32 7.12 7.46 -5.93
CA TRP A 32 8.19 7.92 -5.05
C TRP A 32 9.26 8.60 -5.90
N VAL A 33 9.34 9.92 -5.81
CA VAL A 33 10.27 10.74 -6.59
C VAL A 33 11.37 11.27 -5.68
N VAL A 34 12.63 11.06 -6.10
CA VAL A 34 13.83 11.61 -5.45
C VAL A 34 14.76 12.13 -6.52
N LYS A 35 15.14 13.41 -6.43
CA LYS A 35 15.98 14.12 -7.42
C LYS A 35 15.38 13.98 -8.83
N ASP A 36 14.11 14.38 -8.96
CA ASP A 36 13.32 14.34 -10.20
C ASP A 36 13.24 12.97 -10.92
N THR A 37 13.56 11.90 -10.18
CA THR A 37 13.56 10.54 -10.70
C THR A 37 12.53 9.70 -9.96
N GLU A 38 11.54 9.20 -10.69
CA GLU A 38 10.58 8.20 -10.20
C GLU A 38 11.28 6.87 -9.91
N ARG A 39 11.00 6.29 -8.75
CA ARG A 39 11.60 5.05 -8.24
C ARG A 39 10.67 3.84 -8.36
N LEU A 40 9.37 4.07 -8.48
CA LEU A 40 8.37 3.01 -8.58
C LEU A 40 7.85 2.88 -10.01
N PHE A 41 7.63 1.63 -10.42
CA PHE A 41 6.95 1.33 -11.67
C PHE A 41 5.45 1.20 -11.41
N VAL A 42 4.66 2.03 -12.10
CA VAL A 42 3.22 1.85 -12.26
C VAL A 42 2.91 1.67 -13.73
N SER A 43 2.11 0.65 -14.04
CA SER A 43 1.69 0.37 -15.41
C SER A 43 0.90 1.55 -15.98
N LYS A 44 1.16 1.95 -17.23
CA LYS A 44 0.36 2.97 -17.94
C LYS A 44 -1.13 2.62 -18.09
N GLN A 45 -1.46 1.35 -17.90
CA GLN A 45 -2.81 0.79 -17.97
C GLN A 45 -3.31 0.39 -16.56
N ALA A 46 -2.65 0.86 -15.50
CA ALA A 46 -3.15 0.69 -14.15
C ALA A 46 -4.49 1.41 -14.02
N ILE A 47 -5.47 0.74 -13.40
CA ILE A 47 -6.75 1.34 -13.07
C ILE A 47 -6.65 1.88 -11.64
N LEU A 48 -7.02 3.15 -11.44
CA LEU A 48 -6.85 3.88 -10.18
C LEU A 48 -8.19 4.28 -9.54
N ASP A 49 -9.31 3.78 -10.07
CA ASP A 49 -10.68 4.10 -9.64
C ASP A 49 -11.18 3.27 -8.44
N GLY A 50 -10.39 2.30 -7.98
CA GLY A 50 -10.75 1.38 -6.89
C GLY A 50 -11.55 0.15 -7.33
N SER A 51 -11.74 -0.09 -8.63
CA SER A 51 -12.43 -1.29 -9.13
C SER A 51 -11.60 -2.56 -9.05
N LYS A 52 -10.26 -2.45 -9.03
CA LYS A 52 -9.32 -3.56 -8.90
C LYS A 52 -7.97 -3.09 -8.37
N ALA A 53 -7.18 -4.03 -7.82
CA ALA A 53 -5.83 -3.77 -7.35
C ALA A 53 -4.97 -3.01 -8.38
N ILE A 54 -4.26 -1.99 -7.90
CA ILE A 54 -3.41 -1.14 -8.73
C ILE A 54 -2.22 -1.96 -9.25
N ARG A 55 -1.96 -1.87 -10.57
CA ARG A 55 -0.87 -2.60 -11.23
C ARG A 55 0.42 -1.80 -11.19
N GLY A 56 1.15 -1.97 -10.09
CA GLY A 56 2.46 -1.36 -9.83
C GLY A 56 2.51 -0.66 -8.48
N GLY A 57 3.58 0.09 -8.23
CA GLY A 57 3.81 0.74 -6.95
C GLY A 57 4.15 -0.29 -5.86
N ILE A 58 3.49 -0.20 -4.69
CA ILE A 58 3.67 -1.13 -3.57
C ILE A 58 2.31 -1.66 -3.09
N PRO A 59 1.67 -2.62 -3.82
CA PRO A 59 0.46 -3.27 -3.35
C PRO A 59 0.71 -4.05 -2.06
N LEU A 60 -0.23 -3.94 -1.11
CA LEU A 60 -0.19 -4.67 0.16
C LEU A 60 -0.88 -6.03 0.02
N VAL A 61 -0.13 -7.11 0.27
CA VAL A 61 -0.65 -8.48 0.28
C VAL A 61 -0.99 -8.87 1.71
N PHE A 62 -2.23 -9.24 1.95
CA PHE A 62 -2.74 -9.79 3.20
C PHE A 62 -4.17 -10.33 2.99
N PRO A 63 -4.57 -11.47 3.59
CA PRO A 63 -3.81 -12.35 4.47
C PRO A 63 -3.20 -13.56 3.73
N ILE A 64 -3.20 -13.56 2.39
CA ILE A 64 -2.77 -14.71 1.57
C ILE A 64 -1.77 -14.23 0.53
N PHE A 65 -0.67 -14.94 0.33
CA PHE A 65 0.19 -14.78 -0.85
C PHE A 65 -0.20 -15.82 -1.92
N GLY A 66 -0.27 -15.39 -3.18
CA GLY A 66 -0.77 -16.23 -4.27
C GLY A 66 -2.25 -16.53 -4.10
N THR A 67 -2.67 -17.74 -4.46
CA THR A 67 -4.01 -18.28 -4.23
C THR A 67 -3.96 -19.36 -3.15
N LYS A 68 -5.01 -19.48 -2.34
CA LYS A 68 -5.22 -20.62 -1.43
C LYS A 68 -6.59 -21.23 -1.72
N PRO A 69 -6.67 -22.44 -2.31
CA PRO A 69 -7.95 -23.04 -2.71
C PRO A 69 -8.98 -23.17 -1.60
N GLN A 70 -8.53 -23.28 -0.34
CA GLN A 70 -9.37 -23.48 0.84
C GLN A 70 -9.96 -22.18 1.39
N ILE A 71 -9.45 -21.03 0.95
CA ILE A 71 -9.91 -19.72 1.40
C ILE A 71 -10.47 -18.98 0.19
N ALA A 72 -11.78 -18.69 0.22
CA ALA A 72 -12.51 -18.03 -0.86
C ALA A 72 -12.20 -16.52 -0.96
N LEU A 73 -10.91 -16.17 -1.04
CA LEU A 73 -10.40 -14.84 -1.26
C LEU A 73 -9.70 -14.76 -2.63
N PRO A 74 -9.68 -13.57 -3.27
CA PRO A 74 -8.94 -13.38 -4.50
C PRO A 74 -7.43 -13.60 -4.28
N GLN A 75 -6.71 -13.81 -5.38
CA GLN A 75 -5.26 -13.87 -5.36
C GLN A 75 -4.68 -12.65 -4.61
N HIS A 76 -3.75 -12.90 -3.69
CA HIS A 76 -3.11 -11.94 -2.80
C HIS A 76 -4.00 -11.30 -1.72
N GLY A 77 -5.17 -11.88 -1.47
CA GLY A 77 -6.08 -11.45 -0.40
C GLY A 77 -6.76 -10.11 -0.68
N PHE A 78 -7.21 -9.46 0.39
CA PHE A 78 -8.10 -8.30 0.30
C PHE A 78 -7.41 -6.95 0.57
N ALA A 79 -6.24 -6.90 1.22
CA ALA A 79 -5.65 -5.62 1.62
C ALA A 79 -5.50 -4.61 0.47
N ARG A 80 -4.98 -5.05 -0.69
CA ARG A 80 -4.85 -4.24 -1.93
C ARG A 80 -6.16 -3.95 -2.67
N ASN A 81 -7.28 -4.52 -2.22
CA ASN A 81 -8.61 -4.40 -2.82
C ASN A 81 -9.63 -3.71 -1.88
N SER A 82 -9.17 -3.13 -0.78
CA SER A 82 -10.01 -2.44 0.21
C SER A 82 -9.63 -0.97 0.26
N TYR A 83 -10.58 -0.09 0.61
CA TYR A 83 -10.24 1.27 1.00
C TYR A 83 -9.73 1.29 2.44
N TRP A 84 -8.63 1.99 2.65
CA TRP A 84 -8.02 2.21 3.95
C TRP A 84 -8.39 3.60 4.47
N ASP A 85 -8.51 3.72 5.78
CA ASP A 85 -8.73 5.01 6.44
C ASP A 85 -7.39 5.73 6.55
N TYR A 86 -7.35 7.01 6.16
CA TYR A 86 -6.21 7.88 6.43
C TYR A 86 -6.25 8.37 7.87
N LEU A 87 -5.23 8.04 8.65
CA LEU A 87 -5.14 8.38 10.08
C LEU A 87 -4.42 9.71 10.35
N GLY A 88 -3.94 10.39 9.31
CA GLY A 88 -3.25 11.67 9.44
C GLY A 88 -1.72 11.59 9.36
N ILE A 89 -1.12 12.74 9.62
CA ILE A 89 0.33 13.00 9.51
C ILE A 89 0.99 12.78 10.86
N LEU A 90 2.16 12.14 10.84
CA LEU A 90 3.14 12.10 11.90
C LEU A 90 4.40 12.78 11.35
N THR A 91 4.60 14.05 11.67
CA THR A 91 5.83 14.75 11.27
C THR A 91 6.80 14.74 12.44
N ASP A 92 8.06 14.42 12.15
CA ASP A 92 9.20 14.71 13.02
C ASP A 92 10.19 15.56 12.19
N ASN A 93 11.09 16.29 12.84
CA ASN A 93 11.81 17.44 12.30
C ASN A 93 12.54 17.22 10.94
N ASP A 94 12.76 15.97 10.50
CA ASP A 94 13.37 15.62 9.20
C ASP A 94 12.63 14.55 8.39
N GLU A 95 11.42 14.13 8.81
CA GLU A 95 10.66 13.08 8.12
C GLU A 95 9.17 13.44 8.01
N VAL A 96 8.56 13.12 6.87
CA VAL A 96 7.12 13.20 6.68
C VAL A 96 6.55 11.79 6.73
N ALA A 97 5.89 11.43 7.83
CA ALA A 97 5.20 10.15 7.94
C ALA A 97 3.68 10.32 7.92
N VAL A 98 3.00 9.32 7.37
CA VAL A 98 1.54 9.21 7.38
C VAL A 98 1.13 7.79 7.77
N ARG A 99 -0.08 7.65 8.33
CA ARG A 99 -0.63 6.35 8.69
C ARG A 99 -1.95 6.06 7.99
N PHE A 100 -2.15 4.78 7.71
CA PHE A 100 -3.38 4.22 7.17
C PHE A 100 -3.83 3.03 8.00
N ALA A 101 -5.13 2.79 8.10
CA ALA A 101 -5.67 1.61 8.77
C ALA A 101 -6.66 0.83 7.92
N LEU A 102 -6.59 -0.49 8.08
CA LEU A 102 -7.62 -1.43 7.62
C LEU A 102 -8.00 -2.34 8.78
N LYS A 103 -9.29 -2.45 9.04
CA LYS A 103 -9.90 -3.36 10.01
C LYS A 103 -11.04 -4.12 9.35
N ASP A 104 -11.54 -5.10 10.07
CA ASP A 104 -12.50 -6.06 9.56
C ASP A 104 -13.83 -5.42 9.12
N ASN A 105 -14.32 -4.37 9.78
CA ASN A 105 -15.56 -3.70 9.38
C ASN A 105 -15.49 -2.93 8.04
N GLN A 106 -14.31 -2.79 7.44
CA GLN A 106 -14.11 -2.19 6.10
C GLN A 106 -14.10 -3.25 4.98
N LEU A 107 -14.17 -4.53 5.33
CA LEU A 107 -14.21 -5.62 4.35
C LEU A 107 -15.63 -5.84 3.82
N THR A 108 -15.74 -6.38 2.60
CA THR A 108 -17.05 -6.82 2.09
C THR A 108 -17.56 -8.02 2.88
N LYS A 109 -18.87 -8.29 2.77
CA LYS A 109 -19.49 -9.44 3.44
C LYS A 109 -18.83 -10.77 3.02
N GLU A 110 -18.50 -10.90 1.74
CA GLU A 110 -17.88 -12.09 1.16
C GLU A 110 -16.45 -12.28 1.70
N GLN A 111 -15.68 -11.19 1.80
CA GLN A 111 -14.34 -11.22 2.39
C GLN A 111 -14.39 -11.60 3.88
N ARG A 112 -15.36 -11.07 4.63
CA ARG A 112 -15.58 -11.45 6.05
C ARG A 112 -15.97 -12.89 6.22
N GLN A 113 -16.81 -13.43 5.35
CA GLN A 113 -17.19 -14.85 5.38
C GLN A 113 -16.02 -15.76 5.04
N ALA A 114 -15.22 -15.39 4.04
CA ALA A 114 -14.06 -16.18 3.62
C ALA A 114 -12.90 -16.15 4.63
N TRP A 115 -12.76 -15.07 5.39
CA TRP A 115 -11.71 -14.91 6.40
C TRP A 115 -12.26 -14.21 7.66
N PRO A 116 -12.84 -14.97 8.60
CA PRO A 116 -13.67 -14.45 9.69
C PRO A 116 -12.88 -14.05 10.94
N HIS A 117 -11.69 -13.46 10.78
CA HIS A 117 -10.87 -12.99 11.91
C HIS A 117 -11.07 -11.51 12.22
N SER A 118 -11.01 -11.11 13.49
CA SER A 118 -10.86 -9.72 13.91
C SER A 118 -9.38 -9.31 13.88
N PHE A 119 -9.10 -8.20 13.21
CA PHE A 119 -7.74 -7.76 12.98
C PHE A 119 -7.66 -6.24 12.85
N ARG A 120 -6.43 -5.74 13.00
CA ARG A 120 -6.09 -4.37 12.64
C ARG A 120 -4.76 -4.33 11.90
N LEU A 121 -4.78 -3.73 10.72
CA LEU A 121 -3.59 -3.35 10.00
C LEU A 121 -3.35 -1.86 10.20
N VAL A 122 -2.10 -1.48 10.50
CA VAL A 122 -1.66 -0.09 10.45
C VAL A 122 -0.46 -0.01 9.55
N TYR A 123 -0.61 0.72 8.44
CA TYR A 123 0.46 0.95 7.47
C TYR A 123 1.01 2.36 7.64
N THR A 124 2.31 2.47 7.89
CA THR A 124 3.02 3.75 8.00
C THR A 124 3.91 3.93 6.77
N VAL A 125 3.79 5.08 6.11
CA VAL A 125 4.67 5.48 5.01
C VAL A 125 5.43 6.71 5.44
N THR A 126 6.75 6.63 5.44
CA THR A 126 7.65 7.71 5.87
C THR A 126 8.56 8.10 4.73
N LEU A 127 8.49 9.38 4.36
CA LEU A 127 9.33 10.00 3.35
C LEU A 127 10.42 10.84 4.02
N THR A 128 11.65 10.59 3.59
CA THR A 128 12.83 11.40 3.93
C THR A 128 13.42 12.02 2.67
N ALA A 129 14.52 12.77 2.79
CA ALA A 129 15.18 13.36 1.64
C ALA A 129 15.56 12.37 0.52
N ASN A 130 15.93 11.13 0.88
CA ASN A 130 16.43 10.13 -0.08
C ASN A 130 15.85 8.72 0.08
N ASN A 131 15.00 8.48 1.08
CA ASN A 131 14.45 7.15 1.38
C ASN A 131 12.92 7.21 1.53
N LEU A 132 12.28 6.11 1.14
CA LEU A 132 10.90 5.80 1.47
C LEU A 132 10.89 4.57 2.39
N LYS A 133 10.41 4.73 3.62
CA LYS A 133 10.25 3.64 4.58
C LYS A 133 8.78 3.26 4.63
N THR A 134 8.50 1.97 4.62
CA THR A 134 7.14 1.43 4.67
C THR A 134 7.08 0.36 5.75
N TYR A 135 6.12 0.49 6.66
CA TYR A 135 5.98 -0.40 7.81
C TYR A 135 4.53 -0.83 7.95
N LEU A 136 4.29 -2.14 7.93
CA LEU A 136 2.97 -2.73 8.17
C LEU A 136 2.95 -3.40 9.54
N ASN A 137 2.14 -2.86 10.44
CA ASN A 137 1.80 -3.51 11.70
C ASN A 137 0.55 -4.36 11.51
N VAL A 138 0.60 -5.61 11.97
CA VAL A 138 -0.54 -6.53 11.99
C VAL A 138 -0.83 -6.84 13.45
N LYS A 139 -2.07 -6.60 13.86
CA LYS A 139 -2.58 -6.96 15.18
C LYS A 139 -3.72 -7.96 15.04
N ASN A 140 -3.57 -9.11 15.68
CA ASN A 140 -4.68 -10.02 15.94
C ASN A 140 -5.58 -9.41 17.03
N GLU A 141 -6.86 -9.20 16.75
CA GLU A 141 -7.83 -8.68 17.72
C GLU A 141 -8.84 -9.75 18.15
N ASP A 142 -8.69 -10.99 17.68
CA ASP A 142 -9.43 -12.15 18.16
C ASP A 142 -8.86 -12.70 19.49
N SER A 143 -9.64 -13.60 20.10
CA SER A 143 -9.15 -14.52 21.14
C SER A 143 -8.31 -15.67 20.59
N ASP A 144 -8.53 -16.03 19.33
CA ASP A 144 -7.98 -17.24 18.71
C ASP A 144 -6.76 -16.93 17.85
N THR A 145 -5.97 -17.95 17.50
CA THR A 145 -4.82 -17.81 16.62
C THR A 145 -5.22 -17.36 15.21
N MET A 146 -4.52 -16.35 14.69
CA MET A 146 -4.71 -15.83 13.34
C MET A 146 -3.52 -16.20 12.44
N GLU A 147 -3.75 -17.08 11.47
CA GLU A 147 -2.75 -17.43 10.46
C GLU A 147 -2.85 -16.52 9.23
N PHE A 148 -1.72 -15.97 8.78
CA PHE A 148 -1.69 -15.09 7.62
C PHE A 148 -0.34 -15.10 6.89
N ASN A 149 -0.36 -14.59 5.68
CA ASN A 149 0.81 -14.13 4.95
C ASN A 149 0.73 -12.62 4.76
N THR A 150 1.88 -11.97 4.71
CA THR A 150 1.96 -10.59 4.27
C THR A 150 3.18 -10.36 3.38
N LEU A 151 3.04 -9.43 2.43
CA LEU A 151 4.10 -9.05 1.50
C LEU A 151 3.88 -7.61 1.01
N LEU A 152 4.97 -6.83 0.94
CA LEU A 152 5.01 -5.53 0.28
C LEU A 152 5.43 -5.75 -1.18
N HIS A 153 4.47 -5.70 -2.12
CA HIS A 153 4.67 -6.17 -3.50
C HIS A 153 5.35 -5.11 -4.39
N THR A 154 6.56 -4.72 -4.03
CA THR A 154 7.25 -3.55 -4.56
C THR A 154 7.65 -3.71 -6.04
N TYR A 155 7.15 -2.83 -6.90
CA TYR A 155 7.55 -2.71 -8.30
C TYR A 155 8.57 -1.58 -8.45
N PHE A 156 9.85 -1.91 -8.54
CA PHE A 156 10.88 -0.92 -8.81
C PHE A 156 10.90 -0.51 -10.27
N ARG A 157 11.05 0.79 -10.51
CA ARG A 157 11.33 1.32 -11.85
C ARG A 157 12.78 1.04 -12.18
N VAL A 158 13.00 0.29 -13.26
CA VAL A 158 14.33 0.02 -13.81
C VAL A 158 14.48 0.66 -15.17
N LYS A 159 15.71 1.00 -15.56
CA LYS A 159 16.02 1.37 -16.94
C LYS A 159 16.16 0.07 -17.74
N VAL A 160 15.43 -0.04 -18.83
CA VAL A 160 15.65 -1.12 -19.79
C VAL A 160 16.85 -0.72 -20.65
N ASN A 161 17.92 -1.51 -20.62
CA ASN A 161 18.98 -1.38 -21.61
C ASN A 161 18.57 -2.18 -22.85
N THR A 162 18.33 -1.50 -23.96
CA THR A 162 17.82 -2.10 -25.20
C THR A 162 18.89 -2.85 -26.01
N SER A 163 20.11 -2.99 -25.49
CA SER A 163 21.23 -3.68 -26.16
C SER A 163 21.10 -5.21 -26.24
N TRP A 164 20.03 -5.82 -25.70
CA TRP A 164 19.80 -7.27 -25.70
C TRP A 164 18.77 -7.73 -26.74
N ALA A 165 18.27 -6.81 -27.56
CA ALA A 165 17.48 -7.13 -28.75
C ALA A 165 18.41 -7.13 -29.97
N ALA A 166 19.19 -8.20 -30.12
CA ALA A 166 19.91 -8.56 -31.34
C ALA A 166 19.42 -9.93 -31.79
#